data_AF-A0A1H5IFG9-F1
#
_entry.id   AF-A0A1H5IFG9-F1
#
_cell.length_a   1.000
_cell.length_b   1.000
_cell.length_c   1.000
_cell.angle_alpha   90.00
_cell.angle_beta   90.00
_cell.angle_gamma   90.00
#
_symmetry.space_group_name_H-M   'P 1'
#
loop_
_entity.id
_entity.type
_entity.pdbx_description
1 polymer ?
#
loop_
_entity_poly.entity_id
_entity_poly.type
_entity_poly.pdbx_seq_one_letter_code
_entity_poly.pdbx_strand_id
1 'polypeptide(L)' 'MSKDHDKASHGSQDARRHKLDHQTRNQWLEKDAGLQAAWQASRMTRDEFIRHNESLIDKVIADNLG' A
#
# COMPACT_ATOMS: atom_id res chain seq x y z
N MET A 1 -32.78 37.13 3.68
CA MET A 1 -32.63 35.72 3.26
C MET A 1 -31.15 35.49 3.01
N SER A 2 -30.49 34.66 3.82
CA SER A 2 -29.02 34.63 3.96
C SER A 2 -28.48 33.25 3.61
N LYS A 3 -27.46 33.27 2.75
CA LYS A 3 -26.38 32.29 2.59
C LYS A 3 -26.77 30.87 2.13
N ASP A 4 -26.85 30.74 0.81
CA ASP A 4 -26.17 29.64 0.14
C ASP A 4 -24.69 30.01 0.02
N HIS A 5 -23.81 29.09 0.41
CA HIS A 5 -22.38 28.93 0.11
C HIS A 5 -21.70 28.25 1.30
N ASP A 6 -22.17 27.05 1.63
CA ASP A 6 -21.36 26.07 2.35
C ASP A 6 -21.03 24.97 1.33
N LYS A 7 -20.15 25.31 0.38
CA LYS A 7 -19.52 24.29 -0.46
C LYS A 7 -18.59 23.51 0.45
N ALA A 8 -19.15 22.43 0.95
CA ALA A 8 -18.49 21.33 1.61
C ALA A 8 -17.08 21.10 1.05
N SER A 9 -16.12 21.16 1.96
CA SER A 9 -14.99 20.25 2.05
C SER A 9 -14.21 20.03 0.74
N HIS A 10 -13.35 20.98 0.39
CA HIS A 10 -12.12 20.66 -0.34
C HIS A 10 -11.18 19.89 0.61
N GLY A 11 -11.55 18.66 0.96
CA GLY A 11 -10.62 17.68 1.47
C GLY A 11 -9.69 17.30 0.33
N SER A 12 -8.50 17.91 0.35
CA SER A 12 -7.46 17.77 -0.67
C SER A 12 -7.34 16.33 -1.15
N GLN A 13 -7.37 16.22 -2.47
CA GLN A 13 -7.39 15.02 -3.30
C GLN A 13 -6.08 14.19 -3.24
N ASP A 14 -5.26 14.38 -2.21
CA ASP A 14 -3.92 13.80 -2.03
C ASP A 14 -3.91 12.42 -1.33
N ALA A 15 -5.00 12.03 -0.68
CA ALA A 15 -5.05 10.78 0.10
C ALA A 15 -5.31 9.52 -0.76
N ARG A 16 -5.35 9.65 -2.09
CA ARG A 16 -5.57 8.53 -3.03
C ARG A 16 -4.36 8.27 -3.92
N ARG A 17 -3.15 8.25 -3.34
CA ARG A 17 -2.12 7.35 -3.91
C ARG A 17 -2.78 5.99 -3.98
N HIS A 18 -3.06 5.53 -5.20
CA HIS A 18 -3.67 4.23 -5.44
C HIS A 18 -2.89 3.21 -4.63
N LYS A 19 -3.47 2.74 -3.51
CA LYS A 19 -2.86 1.66 -2.75
C LYS A 19 -2.68 0.51 -3.73
N LEU A 20 -1.47 -0.03 -3.81
CA LEU A 20 -1.24 -1.21 -4.63
C LEU A 20 -2.24 -2.29 -4.21
N ASP A 21 -2.75 -3.03 -5.18
CA ASP A 21 -3.69 -4.10 -4.87
C ASP A 21 -2.95 -5.27 -4.19
N HIS A 22 -3.71 -6.08 -3.46
CA HIS A 22 -3.15 -7.24 -2.74
C HIS A 22 -2.45 -8.21 -3.70
N GLN A 23 -2.94 -8.34 -4.92
CA GLN A 23 -2.35 -9.20 -5.94
C GLN A 23 -0.96 -8.71 -6.36
N THR A 24 -0.76 -7.41 -6.60
CA THR A 24 0.57 -6.88 -6.92
C THR A 24 1.55 -7.12 -5.77
N ARG A 25 1.14 -6.87 -4.52
CA ARG A 25 1.98 -7.14 -3.34
C ARG A 25 2.36 -8.63 -3.23
N ASN A 26 1.41 -9.52 -3.50
CA ASN A 26 1.64 -10.96 -3.49
C ASN A 26 2.65 -11.40 -4.57
N GLN A 27 2.59 -10.83 -5.77
CA GLN A 27 3.57 -11.13 -6.82
C GLN A 27 4.97 -10.64 -6.46
N TRP A 28 5.08 -9.49 -5.80
CA TRP A 28 6.37 -8.93 -5.42
C TRP A 28 7.09 -9.70 -4.32
N LEU A 29 6.35 -10.41 -3.46
CA LEU A 29 6.91 -11.36 -2.50
C LEU A 29 7.70 -12.51 -3.12
N GLU A 30 7.44 -12.84 -4.39
CA GLU A 30 8.20 -13.84 -5.14
C GLU A 30 9.31 -13.23 -5.99
N LYS A 31 9.19 -11.95 -6.35
CA LYS A 31 10.14 -11.24 -7.22
C LYS A 31 11.30 -10.66 -6.44
N ASP A 32 11.07 -10.20 -5.21
CA ASP A 32 12.08 -9.55 -4.38
C ASP A 32 12.60 -10.52 -3.30
N ALA A 33 13.91 -10.77 -3.32
CA ALA A 33 14.56 -11.68 -2.37
C ALA A 33 14.49 -11.15 -0.93
N GLY A 34 14.46 -9.83 -0.72
CA GLY A 34 14.34 -9.21 0.59
C GLY A 34 12.95 -9.43 1.19
N LEU A 35 11.90 -9.20 0.41
CA LEU A 35 10.52 -9.48 0.80
C LEU A 35 10.30 -10.97 1.04
N GLN A 36 10.86 -11.83 0.18
CA GLN A 36 10.78 -13.27 0.36
C GLN A 36 11.44 -13.72 1.68
N ALA A 37 12.65 -13.23 1.97
CA ALA A 37 13.36 -13.53 3.21
C ALA A 37 12.62 -13.00 4.45
N ALA A 38 12.10 -11.77 4.39
CA ALA A 38 11.32 -11.17 5.47
C ALA A 38 10.03 -11.97 5.75
N TRP A 39 9.33 -12.41 4.70
CA TRP A 39 8.15 -13.26 4.84
C TRP A 39 8.51 -14.61 5.47
N GLN A 40 9.54 -15.31 4.97
CA GLN A 40 9.98 -16.59 5.54
C GLN A 40 10.39 -16.46 7.02
N ALA A 41 11.05 -15.35 7.38
CA ALA A 41 11.44 -15.06 8.76
C ALA A 41 10.24 -14.77 9.68
N SER A 42 9.18 -14.16 9.15
CA SER A 42 7.98 -13.81 9.92
C SER A 42 7.16 -15.03 10.36
N ARG A 43 7.30 -16.17 9.69
CA ARG A 43 6.47 -17.40 9.88
C ARG A 43 4.96 -17.16 9.73
N MET A 44 4.57 -16.04 9.13
CA MET A 44 3.17 -15.70 8.85
C MET A 44 2.71 -16.35 7.55
N THR A 45 1.39 -16.48 7.38
CA THR A 45 0.85 -16.72 6.05
C THR A 45 1.13 -15.51 5.15
N ARG A 46 1.10 -15.73 3.84
CA ARG A 46 1.40 -14.69 2.86
C ARG A 46 0.44 -13.50 2.99
N ASP A 47 -0.84 -13.78 3.15
CA ASP A 47 -1.87 -12.76 3.29
C ASP A 47 -1.76 -11.97 4.61
N GLU A 48 -1.36 -12.61 5.70
CA GLU A 48 -1.07 -11.93 6.96
C GLU A 48 0.16 -11.03 6.82
N PHE A 49 1.24 -11.55 6.24
CA PHE A 49 2.45 -10.77 6.01
C PHE A 49 2.17 -9.53 5.17
N ILE A 50 1.41 -9.67 4.08
CA ILE A 50 1.02 -8.53 3.23
C ILE A 50 0.19 -7.52 4.01
N ARG A 51 -0.84 -7.96 4.73
CA ARG A 51 -1.73 -7.06 5.51
C ARG A 51 -0.98 -6.30 6.60
N HIS A 52 -0.02 -6.94 7.26
CA HIS A 52 0.79 -6.29 8.30
C HIS A 52 1.89 -5.39 7.75
N ASN A 53 2.36 -5.63 6.53
CA ASN A 53 3.52 -4.96 5.94
C ASN A 53 3.19 -4.20 4.65
N GLU A 54 1.93 -3.81 4.41
CA GLU A 54 1.49 -3.14 3.17
C GLU A 54 2.41 -1.95 2.81
N SER A 55 2.71 -1.09 3.77
CA SER A 55 3.55 0.09 3.54
C SER A 55 5.01 -0.24 3.24
N LEU A 56 5.55 -1.30 3.85
CA LEU A 56 6.91 -1.76 3.59
C LEU A 56 7.01 -2.36 2.18
N ILE A 57 6.03 -3.19 1.81
CA ILE A 57 5.97 -3.79 0.48
C ILE A 57 5.79 -2.70 -0.58
N ASP A 58 4.87 -1.76 -0.38
CA ASP A 58 4.63 -0.64 -1.30
C ASP A 58 5.90 0.20 -1.53
N LYS A 59 6.68 0.42 -0.46
CA LYS A 59 7.97 1.12 -0.56
C LYS A 59 8.97 0.33 -1.40
N VAL A 60 9.15 -0.97 -1.13
CA VAL A 60 10.08 -1.82 -1.91
C VAL A 60 9.68 -1.85 -3.38
N ILE A 61 8.39 -1.90 -3.68
CA ILE A 61 7.88 -1.85 -5.05
C ILE A 61 8.20 -0.51 -5.71
N ALA A 62 7.94 0.61 -5.03
CA ALA A 62 8.25 1.94 -5.54
C ALA A 62 9.75 2.13 -5.79
N ASP A 63 10.60 1.67 -4.86
CA ASP A 63 12.06 1.76 -4.95
C ASP A 63 12.63 0.93 -6.11
N ASN A 64 11.99 -0.19 -6.49
CA ASN A 64 12.40 -1.01 -7.64
C ASN A 64 11.83 -0.54 -9.00
N LEU A 65 10.79 0.31 -8.99
CA LEU A 65 10.15 0.84 -10.21
C LEU A 65 10.63 2.25 -10.58
N GLY A 66 11.29 2.97 -9.65
CA GLY A 66 11.93 4.26 -9.88
C GLY A 66 13.32 4.14 -10.48
#